data_AF-A0A958N9I9-F1
#
_entry.id   AF-A0A958N9I9-F1
#
_cell.length_a   1.000
_cell.length_b   1.000
_cell.length_c   1.000
_cell.angle_alpha   90.00
_cell.angle_beta   90.00
_cell.angle_gamma   90.00
#
_symmetry.space_group_name_H-M   'P 1'
#
loop_
_entity.id
_entity.type
_entity.pdbx_description
1 polymer ?
#
loop_
_entity_poly.entity_id
_entity_poly.type
_entity_poly.pdbx_seq_one_letter_code
_entity_poly.pdbx_strand_id
1 'polypeptide(L)'
;MRNEARAFIKSLQDQITTALNQINGESYQEDQWDRDGGGGGITRVYSGGSFLEKGGVNFSEVYGEFSPEFAEKMPHGSGLKFYATGVSLVLHPKNPFAPTVHANYRYIERGEAGWFGGGADLTPCYVFVEDAQHFHRIHKEALDPFGKYPEFKKNCDEYFYLPHRKET
;
A
#
# COMPACT_ATOMS: atom_id res chain seq x y z
N MET A 1 7.69 18.72 -0.37
CA MET A 1 7.29 17.33 -0.69
C MET A 1 7.27 16.41 0.52
N ARG A 2 8.40 16.14 1.21
CA ARG A 2 8.44 15.26 2.41
C ARG A 2 7.25 15.39 3.38
N ASN A 3 7.06 16.59 3.94
CA ASN A 3 6.04 16.84 4.96
C ASN A 3 4.62 16.68 4.41
N GLU A 4 4.39 17.07 3.15
CA GLU A 4 3.09 16.94 2.48
C GLU A 4 2.75 15.46 2.23
N ALA A 5 3.71 14.70 1.70
CA ALA A 5 3.55 13.26 1.47
C ALA A 5 3.25 12.52 2.78
N ARG A 6 4.02 12.81 3.84
CA ARG A 6 3.79 12.26 5.19
C ARG A 6 2.39 12.56 5.70
N ALA A 7 1.98 13.83 5.66
CA ALA A 7 0.67 14.25 6.16
C ALA A 7 -0.47 13.58 5.38
N PHE A 8 -0.35 13.53 4.05
CA PHE A 8 -1.31 12.86 3.18
C PHE A 8 -1.42 11.36 3.50
N ILE A 9 -0.28 10.67 3.57
CA ILE A 9 -0.24 9.22 3.81
C ILE A 9 -0.79 8.86 5.19
N LYS A 10 -0.48 9.65 6.23
CA LYS A 10 -1.06 9.46 7.56
C LYS A 10 -2.57 9.65 7.54
N SER A 11 -3.05 10.72 6.88
CA SER A 11 -4.49 10.94 6.72
C SER A 11 -5.17 9.83 5.93
N LEU A 12 -4.49 9.23 4.95
CA LEU A 12 -5.01 8.12 4.17
C LEU A 12 -5.21 6.85 5.02
N GLN A 13 -4.29 6.54 5.95
CA GLN A 13 -4.50 5.47 6.93
C GLN A 13 -5.78 5.71 7.73
N ASP A 14 -5.96 6.93 8.24
CA ASP A 14 -7.16 7.31 9.00
C ASP A 14 -8.43 7.12 8.18
N GLN A 15 -8.50 7.68 6.98
CA GLN A 15 -9.67 7.58 6.09
C GLN A 15 -10.03 6.12 5.77
N ILE A 16 -9.04 5.29 5.44
CA ILE A 16 -9.26 3.86 5.14
C ILE A 16 -9.82 3.16 6.37
N THR A 17 -9.21 3.35 7.54
CA THR A 17 -9.67 2.68 8.77
C THR A 17 -11.04 3.17 9.23
N THR A 18 -11.37 4.45 9.04
CA THR A 18 -12.72 4.98 9.29
C THR A 18 -13.75 4.29 8.38
N ALA A 19 -13.48 4.17 7.07
CA ALA A 19 -14.38 3.50 6.14
C ALA A 19 -14.54 2.00 6.48
N LEU A 20 -13.45 1.31 6.82
CA LEU A 20 -13.50 -0.10 7.24
C LEU A 20 -14.30 -0.30 8.52
N ASN A 21 -14.17 0.61 9.49
CA ASN A 21 -14.90 0.51 10.76
C ASN A 21 -16.42 0.64 10.60
N GLN A 22 -16.88 1.41 9.60
CA GLN A 22 -18.32 1.51 9.28
C GLN A 22 -18.92 0.16 8.83
N ILE A 23 -18.09 -0.72 8.27
CA ILE A 23 -18.51 -2.04 7.76
C ILE A 23 -18.23 -3.13 8.81
N ASN A 24 -17.07 -3.08 9.46
CA ASN A 24 -16.59 -4.14 10.36
C ASN A 24 -17.05 -3.98 11.81
N GLY A 25 -17.57 -2.81 12.22
CA GLY A 25 -18.07 -2.55 13.57
C GLY A 25 -16.99 -2.22 14.61
N GLU A 26 -16.14 -1.21 14.31
CA GLU A 26 -15.10 -0.63 15.20
C GLU A 26 -14.29 -1.62 16.05
N SER A 27 -13.25 -2.24 15.48
CA SER A 27 -12.20 -2.88 16.29
C SER A 27 -10.94 -3.18 15.47
N TYR A 28 -10.04 -2.20 15.37
CA TYR A 28 -8.63 -2.49 15.15
C TYR A 28 -7.85 -2.29 16.45
N GLN A 29 -6.79 -3.07 16.61
CA GLN A 29 -5.75 -2.78 17.59
C GLN A 29 -4.72 -1.86 16.94
N GLU A 30 -4.39 -0.76 17.61
CA GLU A 30 -3.35 0.16 17.17
C GLU A 30 -2.07 -0.07 17.98
N ASP A 31 -0.96 -0.16 17.29
CA ASP A 31 0.38 -0.21 17.87
C ASP A 31 1.23 0.90 17.25
N GLN A 32 1.74 1.79 18.09
CA GLN A 32 2.66 2.84 17.71
C GLN A 32 4.06 2.41 18.11
N TRP A 33 4.98 2.45 17.15
CA TRP A 33 6.33 1.93 17.34
C TRP A 33 7.37 2.86 16.76
N ASP A 34 8.55 2.83 17.38
CA ASP A 34 9.75 3.56 16.93
C ASP A 34 10.77 2.57 16.36
N ARG A 35 11.57 3.04 15.40
CA ARG A 35 12.61 2.26 14.74
C ARG A 35 13.98 2.66 15.27
N ASP A 36 14.77 1.68 15.71
CA ASP A 36 16.20 1.91 15.94
C ASP A 36 16.90 2.31 14.62
N GLY A 37 17.61 3.42 14.64
CA GLY A 37 18.16 4.06 13.44
C GLY A 37 17.26 5.08 12.74
N GLY A 38 16.06 5.37 13.28
CA GLY A 38 15.27 6.56 12.91
C GLY A 38 13.88 6.28 12.32
N GLY A 39 12.92 7.06 12.79
CA GLY A 39 11.51 6.99 12.38
C GLY A 39 10.71 5.98 13.19
N GLY A 40 9.64 5.46 12.60
CA GLY A 40 8.68 4.57 13.25
C GLY A 40 7.42 4.36 12.39
N GLY A 41 6.32 4.01 13.04
CA GLY A 41 5.06 3.80 12.35
C GLY A 41 3.87 3.59 13.28
N ILE A 42 2.72 3.42 12.65
CA ILE A 42 1.45 3.09 13.29
C ILE A 42 0.89 1.87 12.57
N THR A 43 0.79 0.76 13.28
CA THR A 43 0.20 -0.49 12.77
C THR A 43 -1.24 -0.57 13.27
N ARG A 44 -2.22 -0.73 12.37
CA ARG A 44 -3.62 -0.98 12.75
C ARG A 44 -4.03 -2.36 12.27
N VAL A 45 -4.35 -3.26 13.19
CA VAL A 45 -4.66 -4.67 12.89
C VAL A 45 -6.11 -4.99 13.21
N TYR A 46 -6.82 -5.54 12.24
CA TYR A 46 -8.12 -6.17 12.39
C TYR A 46 -7.95 -7.68 12.55
N SER A 47 -8.68 -8.28 13.50
CA SER A 47 -8.65 -9.73 13.72
C SER A 47 -9.99 -10.20 14.27
N GLY A 48 -10.55 -11.25 13.66
CA GLY A 48 -11.79 -11.89 14.15
C GLY A 48 -13.05 -11.04 14.02
N GLY A 49 -13.09 -10.09 13.09
CA GLY A 49 -14.24 -9.22 12.83
C GLY A 49 -15.42 -9.94 12.16
N SER A 50 -16.55 -9.24 12.07
CA SER A 50 -17.74 -9.73 11.36
C SER A 50 -17.55 -9.71 9.84
N PHE A 51 -16.78 -8.75 9.32
CA PHE A 51 -16.47 -8.60 7.90
C PHE A 51 -15.04 -9.02 7.56
N LEU A 52 -14.03 -8.52 8.29
CA LEU A 52 -12.63 -8.92 8.11
C LEU A 52 -12.29 -10.11 9.01
N GLU A 53 -11.81 -11.20 8.42
CA GLU A 53 -11.17 -12.28 9.19
C GLU A 53 -9.85 -11.78 9.78
N LYS A 54 -9.03 -11.13 8.94
CA LYS A 54 -7.77 -10.49 9.33
C LYS A 54 -7.46 -9.33 8.39
N GLY A 55 -6.85 -8.28 8.90
CA GLY A 55 -6.40 -7.18 8.06
C GLY A 55 -5.38 -6.29 8.75
N GLY A 56 -4.59 -5.59 7.96
CA GLY A 56 -3.65 -4.58 8.44
C GLY A 56 -3.73 -3.32 7.60
N VAL A 57 -3.71 -2.15 8.22
CA VAL A 57 -3.55 -0.85 7.55
C VAL A 57 -2.44 -0.10 8.28
N ASN A 58 -1.26 -0.07 7.69
CA ASN A 58 -0.04 0.35 8.36
C ASN A 58 0.45 1.66 7.75
N PHE A 59 0.78 2.61 8.61
CA PHE A 59 1.54 3.82 8.29
C PHE A 59 2.99 3.63 8.74
N SER A 60 3.94 4.11 7.95
CA SER A 60 5.33 4.20 8.37
C SER A 60 5.98 5.49 7.88
N GLU A 61 6.91 5.98 8.68
CA GLU A 61 7.82 7.08 8.34
C GLU A 61 9.19 6.70 8.89
N VAL A 62 10.10 6.32 8.01
CA VAL A 62 11.44 5.81 8.36
C VAL A 62 12.51 6.61 7.64
N TYR A 63 13.64 6.77 8.29
CA TYR A 63 14.82 7.42 7.72
C TYR A 63 16.07 6.82 8.32
N GLY A 64 17.22 7.11 7.71
CA GLY A 64 18.50 6.59 8.15
C GLY A 64 19.44 6.46 6.97
N GLU A 65 20.32 5.46 7.02
CA GLU A 65 21.29 5.17 5.97
C GLU A 65 21.08 3.75 5.43
N PHE A 66 21.09 3.61 4.10
CA PHE A 66 21.17 2.32 3.44
C PHE A 66 22.58 1.74 3.60
N SER A 67 22.69 0.40 3.59
CA SER A 67 23.98 -0.22 3.33
C SER A 67 24.47 0.18 1.94
N PRO A 68 25.79 0.30 1.69
CA PRO A 68 26.31 0.65 0.37
C PRO A 68 25.77 -0.25 -0.74
N GLU A 69 25.71 -1.56 -0.50
CA GLU A 69 25.20 -2.58 -1.41
C GLU A 69 23.71 -2.40 -1.76
N PHE A 70 22.88 -2.02 -0.78
CA PHE A 70 21.47 -1.76 -1.02
C PHE A 70 21.28 -0.44 -1.77
N ALA A 71 22.10 0.56 -1.45
CA ALA A 71 22.06 1.85 -2.10
C ALA A 71 22.35 1.74 -3.61
N GLU A 72 23.19 0.80 -4.06
CA GLU A 72 23.42 0.54 -5.49
C GLU A 72 22.20 -0.03 -6.23
N LYS A 73 21.29 -0.70 -5.53
CA LYS A 73 20.08 -1.32 -6.12
C LYS A 73 18.89 -0.36 -6.20
N MET A 74 19.01 0.82 -5.60
CA MET A 74 17.92 1.78 -5.58
C MET A 74 17.73 2.40 -6.97
N PRO A 75 16.47 2.57 -7.44
CA PRO A 75 16.19 2.99 -8.80
C PRO A 75 16.62 4.44 -9.08
N HIS A 76 16.65 5.29 -8.05
CA HIS A 76 16.91 6.71 -8.15
C HIS A 76 17.74 7.22 -6.95
N GLY A 77 18.32 8.41 -7.11
CA GLY A 77 19.06 9.12 -6.06
C GLY A 77 20.48 8.62 -5.83
N SER A 78 21.19 9.32 -4.93
CA SER A 78 22.60 9.08 -4.62
C SER A 78 22.87 9.23 -3.12
N GLY A 79 24.02 8.73 -2.67
CA GLY A 79 24.38 8.70 -1.24
C GLY A 79 23.68 7.58 -0.48
N LEU A 80 23.91 7.54 0.84
CA LEU A 80 23.37 6.49 1.71
C LEU A 80 22.12 6.93 2.48
N LYS A 81 21.99 8.23 2.73
CA LYS A 81 20.87 8.78 3.50
C LYS A 81 19.56 8.67 2.73
N PHE A 82 18.53 8.18 3.40
CA PHE A 82 17.21 8.05 2.85
C PHE A 82 16.13 8.53 3.81
N TYR A 83 14.98 8.82 3.23
CA TYR A 83 13.71 9.00 3.91
C TYR A 83 12.66 8.21 3.15
N ALA A 84 11.72 7.57 3.85
CA ALA A 84 10.57 6.93 3.24
C ALA A 84 9.35 7.06 4.14
N THR A 85 8.20 7.34 3.54
CA THR A 85 6.90 7.25 4.21
C THR A 85 5.94 6.50 3.31
N GLY A 86 5.01 5.74 3.90
CA GLY A 86 4.07 4.97 3.12
C GLY A 86 2.90 4.45 3.94
N VAL A 87 1.82 4.14 3.23
CA VAL A 87 0.72 3.33 3.73
C VAL A 87 0.77 1.98 3.03
N SER A 88 0.57 0.91 3.77
CA SER A 88 0.46 -0.44 3.23
C SER A 88 -0.69 -1.16 3.89
N LEU A 89 -1.50 -1.86 3.11
CA LEU A 89 -2.60 -2.65 3.63
C LEU A 89 -2.72 -4.00 2.93
N VAL A 90 -3.20 -4.97 3.68
CA VAL A 90 -3.73 -6.24 3.18
C VAL A 90 -4.97 -6.54 4.00
N LEU A 91 -6.08 -6.79 3.32
CA LEU A 91 -7.39 -7.01 3.93
C LEU A 91 -7.93 -8.35 3.47
N HIS A 92 -8.23 -9.25 4.41
CA HIS A 92 -8.82 -10.56 4.15
C HIS A 92 -10.25 -10.58 4.70
N PRO A 93 -11.27 -10.44 3.83
CA PRO A 93 -12.64 -10.64 4.22
C PRO A 93 -12.90 -12.08 4.67
N LYS A 94 -13.83 -12.22 5.62
CA LYS A 94 -14.31 -13.53 6.11
C LYS A 94 -15.21 -14.25 5.11
N ASN A 95 -15.93 -13.48 4.29
CA ASN A 95 -16.81 -14.04 3.25
C ASN A 95 -15.98 -14.32 1.99
N PRO A 96 -15.93 -15.57 1.47
CA PRO A 96 -15.16 -15.90 0.28
C PRO A 96 -15.63 -15.22 -1.01
N PHE A 97 -16.84 -14.65 -1.01
CA PHE A 97 -17.34 -13.84 -2.14
C PHE A 97 -16.84 -12.39 -2.09
N ALA A 98 -16.26 -11.94 -0.98
CA ALA A 98 -15.59 -10.66 -0.89
C ALA A 98 -14.08 -10.85 -1.15
N PRO A 99 -13.48 -10.09 -2.08
CA PRO A 99 -12.09 -10.29 -2.49
C PRO A 99 -11.09 -9.79 -1.44
N THR A 100 -9.92 -10.43 -1.39
CA THR A 100 -8.76 -9.85 -0.69
C THR A 100 -8.28 -8.61 -1.44
N VAL A 101 -7.85 -7.58 -0.71
CA VAL A 101 -7.28 -6.35 -1.28
C VAL A 101 -5.90 -6.12 -0.70
N HIS A 102 -4.94 -5.80 -1.55
CA HIS A 102 -3.68 -5.19 -1.16
C HIS A 102 -3.55 -3.80 -1.76
N ALA A 103 -2.94 -2.88 -1.01
CA ALA A 103 -2.52 -1.60 -1.54
C ALA A 103 -1.27 -1.10 -0.84
N ASN A 104 -0.43 -0.39 -1.58
CA ASN A 104 0.74 0.29 -1.05
C ASN A 104 0.91 1.62 -1.76
N TYR A 105 1.09 2.71 -1.02
CA TYR A 105 1.44 4.03 -1.58
C TYR A 105 2.55 4.64 -0.73
N ARG A 106 3.67 4.98 -1.37
CA ARG A 106 4.87 5.42 -0.67
C ARG A 106 5.58 6.54 -1.42
N TYR A 107 6.28 7.36 -0.64
CA TYR A 107 7.20 8.39 -1.08
C TYR A 107 8.58 8.11 -0.50
N ILE A 108 9.61 8.20 -1.33
CA ILE A 108 11.01 7.92 -0.94
C ILE A 108 11.88 9.09 -1.40
N GLU A 109 12.81 9.50 -0.53
CA GLU A 109 13.89 10.43 -0.87
C GLU A 109 15.25 9.76 -0.65
N ARG A 110 16.18 10.04 -1.57
CA ARG A 110 17.58 9.64 -1.44
C ARG A 110 18.48 10.69 -2.10
N GLY A 111 19.33 11.32 -1.30
CA GLY A 111 20.06 12.51 -1.74
C GLY A 111 19.09 13.63 -2.13
N GLU A 112 19.23 14.16 -3.34
CA GLU A 112 18.34 15.20 -3.88
C GLU A 112 17.13 14.63 -4.66
N ALA A 113 17.07 13.32 -4.88
CA ALA A 113 15.98 12.69 -5.62
C ALA A 113 14.83 12.31 -4.70
N GLY A 114 13.59 12.55 -5.17
CA GLY A 114 12.36 12.07 -4.55
C GLY A 114 11.47 11.39 -5.59
N TRP A 115 10.85 10.26 -5.23
CA TRP A 115 9.93 9.56 -6.12
C TRP A 115 8.81 8.86 -5.34
N PHE A 116 7.72 8.59 -6.04
CA PHE A 116 6.59 7.83 -5.53
C PHE A 116 6.63 6.39 -6.07
N GLY A 117 6.05 5.48 -5.31
CA GLY A 117 5.75 4.14 -5.76
C GLY A 117 4.46 3.66 -5.13
N GLY A 118 3.76 2.75 -5.81
CA GLY A 118 2.55 2.20 -5.25
C GLY A 118 1.60 1.60 -6.27
N GLY A 119 0.44 1.21 -5.76
CA GLY A 119 -0.63 0.58 -6.50
C GLY A 119 -1.59 -0.13 -5.53
N ALA A 120 -2.67 -0.67 -6.10
CA ALA A 120 -3.56 -1.56 -5.42
C ALA A 120 -3.97 -2.69 -6.37
N ASP A 121 -4.29 -3.83 -5.78
CA ASP A 121 -4.65 -5.05 -6.47
C ASP A 121 -5.76 -5.79 -5.71
N LEU A 122 -6.48 -6.62 -6.46
CA LEU A 122 -7.66 -7.34 -6.02
C LEU A 122 -7.44 -8.82 -6.24
N THR A 123 -7.62 -9.63 -5.19
CA THR A 123 -7.43 -11.08 -5.22
C THR A 123 -8.73 -11.78 -4.84
N PRO A 124 -9.67 -11.96 -5.78
CA PRO A 124 -10.92 -12.67 -5.53
C PRO A 124 -10.71 -14.18 -5.43
N CYS A 125 -11.38 -14.84 -4.48
CA CYS A 125 -11.54 -16.30 -4.49
C CYS A 125 -12.58 -16.73 -5.53
N TYR A 126 -13.66 -15.97 -5.66
CA TYR A 126 -14.68 -16.11 -6.70
C TYR A 126 -14.75 -14.82 -7.52
N VAL A 127 -14.64 -14.94 -8.84
CA VAL A 127 -14.62 -13.78 -9.74
C VAL A 127 -16.05 -13.32 -10.02
N PHE A 128 -16.33 -12.08 -9.63
CA PHE A 128 -17.49 -11.31 -10.10
C PHE A 128 -17.00 -10.25 -11.08
N VAL A 129 -17.55 -10.26 -12.30
CA VAL A 129 -17.07 -9.40 -13.39
C VAL A 129 -17.31 -7.93 -13.05
N GLU A 130 -18.43 -7.65 -12.40
CA GLU A 130 -18.85 -6.32 -11.98
C GLU A 130 -17.86 -5.72 -10.98
N ASP A 131 -17.33 -6.52 -10.05
CA ASP A 131 -16.36 -6.09 -9.04
C ASP A 131 -15.01 -5.77 -9.69
N ALA A 132 -14.54 -6.63 -10.61
CA ALA A 132 -13.33 -6.39 -11.37
C ALA A 132 -13.43 -5.11 -12.22
N GLN A 133 -14.56 -4.93 -12.92
CA GLN A 133 -14.84 -3.72 -13.70
C GLN A 133 -14.89 -2.47 -12.81
N HIS A 134 -15.56 -2.54 -11.66
CA HIS A 134 -15.61 -1.45 -10.71
C HIS A 134 -14.20 -1.06 -10.23
N PHE A 135 -13.43 -2.04 -9.76
CA PHE A 135 -12.08 -1.82 -9.24
C PHE A 135 -11.17 -1.17 -10.30
N HIS A 136 -11.17 -1.71 -11.52
CA HIS A 136 -10.38 -1.18 -12.62
C HIS A 136 -10.85 0.21 -13.07
N ARG A 137 -12.18 0.45 -13.11
CA ARG A 137 -12.73 1.74 -13.50
C ARG A 137 -12.31 2.85 -12.53
N ILE A 138 -12.39 2.63 -11.22
CA ILE A 138 -12.00 3.64 -10.21
C ILE A 138 -10.51 3.98 -10.32
N HIS A 139 -9.63 2.98 -10.48
CA HIS A 139 -8.20 3.23 -10.64
C HIS A 139 -7.87 3.91 -11.98
N LYS A 140 -8.60 3.56 -13.04
CA LYS A 140 -8.49 4.24 -14.33
C LYS A 140 -8.88 5.71 -14.22
N GLU A 141 -10.04 6.00 -13.64
CA GLU A 141 -10.52 7.38 -13.43
C GLU A 141 -9.51 8.22 -12.63
N ALA A 142 -8.89 7.64 -11.59
CA ALA A 142 -7.85 8.32 -10.82
C ALA A 142 -6.57 8.62 -11.63
N LEU A 143 -6.25 7.78 -12.62
CA LEU A 143 -5.05 7.88 -13.45
C LEU A 143 -5.29 8.56 -14.81
N ASP A 144 -6.54 8.79 -15.18
CA ASP A 144 -6.94 9.40 -16.47
C ASP A 144 -6.30 10.77 -16.71
N PRO A 145 -6.23 11.69 -15.71
CA PRO A 145 -5.52 12.96 -15.88
C PRO A 145 -4.04 12.82 -16.27
N PHE A 146 -3.44 11.67 -16.00
CA PHE A 146 -2.02 11.39 -16.26
C PHE A 146 -1.82 10.43 -17.44
N GLY A 147 -2.88 9.82 -17.97
CA GLY A 147 -2.81 8.80 -19.02
C GLY A 147 -2.01 7.55 -18.64
N LYS A 148 -1.83 7.29 -17.33
CA LYS A 148 -0.90 6.25 -16.83
C LYS A 148 -1.53 4.88 -16.59
N TYR A 149 -2.85 4.78 -16.62
CA TYR A 149 -3.55 3.53 -16.33
C TYR A 149 -3.07 2.32 -17.16
N PRO A 150 -2.90 2.40 -18.50
CA PRO A 150 -2.47 1.24 -19.27
C PRO A 150 -1.09 0.70 -18.86
N GLU A 151 -0.16 1.61 -18.56
CA GLU A 151 1.20 1.27 -18.10
C GLU A 151 1.15 0.62 -16.72
N PHE A 152 0.46 1.24 -15.76
CA PHE A 152 0.45 0.75 -14.38
C PHE A 152 -0.36 -0.53 -14.21
N LYS A 153 -1.43 -0.71 -15.00
CA LYS A 153 -2.18 -1.98 -15.07
C LYS A 153 -1.26 -3.11 -15.53
N LYS A 154 -0.53 -2.90 -16.63
CA LYS A 154 0.42 -3.89 -17.16
C LYS A 154 1.52 -4.21 -16.15
N ASN A 155 2.10 -3.19 -15.51
CA ASN A 155 3.12 -3.39 -14.48
C ASN A 155 2.58 -4.22 -13.31
N CYS A 156 1.33 -4.03 -12.92
CA CYS A 156 0.67 -4.82 -11.88
C CYS A 156 0.54 -6.29 -12.31
N ASP A 157 0.07 -6.56 -13.53
CA ASP A 157 -0.03 -7.93 -14.08
C ASP A 157 1.33 -8.66 -14.05
N GLU A 158 2.40 -7.97 -14.44
CA GLU A 158 3.74 -8.55 -14.50
C GLU A 158 4.37 -8.73 -13.11
N TYR A 159 4.09 -7.84 -12.17
CA TYR A 159 4.68 -7.83 -10.84
C TYR A 159 4.13 -8.96 -9.94
N PHE A 160 2.82 -9.22 -9.99
CA PHE A 160 2.18 -10.25 -9.16
C PHE A 160 2.13 -11.64 -9.81
N TYR A 161 2.66 -11.79 -11.02
CA TYR A 161 2.73 -13.08 -11.70
C TYR A 161 3.65 -14.07 -10.98
N LEU A 162 3.20 -15.30 -10.82
CA LEU A 162 3.92 -16.43 -10.24
C LEU A 162 4.48 -17.32 -11.36
N PRO A 163 5.77 -17.21 -11.74
CA PRO A 163 6.29 -17.87 -12.95
C PRO A 163 6.25 -19.40 -12.88
N HIS A 164 6.37 -19.95 -11.67
CA HIS A 164 6.35 -21.39 -11.42
C HIS A 164 4.94 -22.00 -11.51
N ARG A 165 3.88 -21.19 -11.39
CA ARG A 165 2.47 -21.61 -11.53
C ARG A 165 1.80 -21.12 -12.81
N LYS A 166 2.41 -20.11 -13.45
CA LYS A 166 1.89 -19.44 -14.64
C LYS A 166 0.53 -18.78 -14.40
N GLU A 167 0.38 -18.13 -13.25
CA GLU A 167 -0.85 -17.43 -12.83
C GLU A 167 -0.51 -16.11 -12.12
N THR A 168 -1.52 -15.24 -11.98
CA THR A 168 -1.51 -13.99 -11.21
C THR A 168 -2.56 -14.05 -10.12
#